data_AF-A0A1M5PXC9-F1
#
_entry.id   AF-A0A1M5PXC9-F1
#
_cell.length_a   1.000
_cell.length_b   1.000
_cell.length_c   1.000
_cell.angle_alpha   90.00
_cell.angle_beta   90.00
_cell.angle_gamma   90.00
#
_symmetry.space_group_name_H-M   'P 1'
#
loop_
_entity.id
_entity.type
_entity.pdbx_description
1 polymer ?
#
loop_
_entity_poly.entity_id
_entity_poly.type
_entity_poly.pdbx_seq_one_letter_code
_entity_poly.pdbx_strand_id
1 'polypeptide(L)'
;MLLVVVAGAAAVLVPWTVFLSATLPTRYDTGLWRWSWVGFDVALVGCFAAAAWLGWRRRRAAVTLMTFTAAMLCCDAWFDVTLGWGSPGHWSAVALAVLVELPVAGLLLARAHVLLTGGMVRREFTVADIELHTRPEYQRLQEALATTEPATTEELADALSCPADELSPMLDRLLRAERLRRGRDGRWRRVPQSLMPPALERLSEADQARLRAFYDEKYDYELRLFDWAVRHRDEFGSWAQGSRGNAHLTEAELAEFNAEYEGMFTRYCLLRSSPAPGTRHITVRWYAFPTPEHPLTAPAHAPQQTSRVAREPEQ
;
A
#
# COMPACT_ATOMS: atom_id res chain seq x y z
N MET A 1 4.16 -10.79 -27.13
CA MET A 1 4.07 -9.89 -28.31
C MET A 1 4.71 -8.53 -28.04
N LEU A 2 4.25 -7.76 -27.05
CA LEU A 2 4.83 -6.44 -26.72
C LEU A 2 6.34 -6.46 -26.45
N LEU A 3 6.83 -7.37 -25.60
CA LEU A 3 8.27 -7.46 -25.28
C LEU A 3 9.14 -7.75 -26.51
N VAL A 4 8.64 -8.56 -27.45
CA VAL A 4 9.33 -8.86 -28.71
C VAL A 4 9.37 -7.62 -29.60
N VAL A 5 8.28 -6.85 -29.65
CA VAL A 5 8.25 -5.57 -30.39
C VAL A 5 9.21 -4.56 -29.77
N VAL A 6 9.23 -4.42 -28.44
CA VAL A 6 10.15 -3.51 -27.74
C VAL A 6 11.61 -3.93 -27.94
N ALA A 7 11.92 -5.22 -27.80
CA ALA A 7 13.26 -5.75 -28.02
C ALA A 7 13.70 -5.60 -29.48
N GLY A 8 12.81 -5.87 -30.43
CA GLY A 8 13.06 -5.65 -31.86
C GLY A 8 13.30 -4.18 -32.19
N ALA A 9 12.48 -3.27 -31.66
CA ALA A 9 12.68 -1.83 -31.82
C ALA A 9 14.04 -1.37 -31.24
N ALA A 10 14.40 -1.84 -30.04
CA ALA A 10 15.70 -1.56 -29.45
C ALA A 10 16.86 -2.08 -30.32
N ALA A 11 16.75 -3.31 -30.84
CA ALA A 11 17.76 -3.90 -31.71
C ALA A 11 17.91 -3.16 -33.05
N VAL A 12 16.83 -2.59 -33.60
CA VAL A 12 16.85 -1.77 -34.82
C VAL A 12 17.38 -0.36 -34.55
N LEU A 13 17.12 0.21 -33.37
CA LEU A 13 17.61 1.54 -33.00
C LEU A 13 19.14 1.59 -32.93
N VAL A 14 19.81 0.51 -32.53
CA VAL A 14 21.28 0.45 -32.47
C VAL A 14 21.95 0.72 -33.83
N PRO A 15 21.71 -0.07 -34.90
CA PRO A 15 22.30 0.20 -36.21
C PRO A 15 21.81 1.51 -36.82
N TRP A 16 20.56 1.91 -36.56
CA TRP A 16 20.05 3.21 -37.01
C TRP A 16 20.80 4.39 -36.38
N THR A 17 21.12 4.31 -35.09
CA THR A 17 21.88 5.32 -34.37
C THR A 17 23.31 5.43 -34.90
N VAL A 18 23.96 4.29 -35.18
CA VAL A 18 25.30 4.28 -35.83
C VAL A 18 25.25 4.91 -37.21
N PHE A 19 24.26 4.56 -38.02
CA PHE A 19 24.06 5.14 -39.35
C PHE A 19 23.85 6.66 -39.28
N LEU A 20 22.98 7.15 -38.38
CA LEU A 20 22.77 8.57 -38.15
C LEU A 20 24.06 9.28 -37.74
N SER A 21 24.84 8.70 -36.81
CA SER A 21 26.10 9.29 -36.36
C SER A 21 27.12 9.50 -37.50
N ALA A 22 27.12 8.63 -38.50
CA ALA A 22 28.03 8.70 -39.65
C ALA A 22 27.54 9.63 -40.77
N THR A 23 26.23 9.91 -40.85
CA THR A 23 25.61 10.62 -41.97
C THR A 23 25.12 12.03 -41.63
N LEU A 24 24.96 12.36 -40.34
CA LEU A 24 24.46 13.66 -39.90
C LEU A 24 25.50 14.77 -40.15
N PRO A 25 25.09 15.91 -40.76
CA PRO A 25 25.91 17.11 -40.89
C PRO A 25 26.48 17.59 -39.55
N THR A 26 27.74 18.03 -39.56
CA THR A 26 28.45 18.49 -38.36
C THR A 26 28.05 19.90 -37.89
N ARG A 27 27.21 20.62 -38.65
CA ARG A 27 26.76 21.98 -38.31
C ARG A 27 25.28 22.17 -38.65
N TYR A 28 24.50 22.64 -37.68
CA TYR A 28 23.08 22.93 -37.80
C TYR A 28 22.77 24.40 -37.52
N ASP A 29 21.75 24.93 -38.20
CA ASP A 29 21.30 26.32 -38.14
C ASP A 29 20.66 26.70 -36.79
N THR A 30 20.95 27.91 -36.32
CA THR A 30 20.84 28.32 -34.91
C THR A 30 19.44 28.72 -34.43
N GLY A 31 18.51 29.00 -35.35
CA GLY A 31 17.19 29.55 -35.03
C GLY A 31 16.18 28.52 -34.49
N LEU A 32 16.01 27.39 -35.18
CA LEU A 32 15.04 26.34 -34.83
C LEU A 32 15.47 25.53 -33.59
N TRP A 33 16.78 25.47 -33.33
CA TRP A 33 17.34 24.82 -32.15
C TRP A 33 16.87 25.51 -30.86
N ARG A 34 16.91 26.85 -30.82
CA ARG A 34 16.42 27.63 -29.67
C ARG A 34 14.96 27.37 -29.34
N TRP A 35 14.11 27.25 -30.36
CA TRP A 35 12.68 26.97 -30.16
C TRP A 35 12.40 25.54 -29.68
N SER A 36 13.25 24.58 -30.09
CA SER A 36 13.14 23.19 -29.64
C SER A 36 13.43 23.07 -28.14
N TRP A 37 14.47 23.77 -27.66
CA TRP A 37 14.82 23.85 -26.24
C TRP A 37 13.75 24.55 -25.40
N VAL A 38 13.30 25.72 -25.83
CA VAL A 38 12.21 26.43 -25.14
C VAL A 38 10.94 25.58 -25.09
N GLY A 39 10.63 24.84 -26.16
CA GLY A 39 9.49 23.92 -26.18
C GLY A 39 9.63 22.77 -25.18
N PHE A 40 10.84 22.19 -25.07
CA PHE A 40 11.15 21.15 -24.10
C PHE A 40 11.00 21.66 -22.66
N ASP A 41 11.55 22.83 -22.35
CA ASP A 41 11.44 23.44 -21.01
C ASP A 41 9.98 23.73 -20.63
N VAL A 42 9.20 24.27 -21.58
CA VAL A 42 7.77 24.52 -21.37
C VAL A 42 7.02 23.21 -21.08
N ALA A 43 7.34 22.13 -21.81
CA ALA A 43 6.77 20.82 -21.56
C ALA A 43 7.19 20.26 -20.19
N LEU A 44 8.46 20.41 -19.80
CA LEU A 44 8.98 19.97 -18.52
C LEU A 44 8.30 20.71 -17.35
N VAL A 45 8.20 22.04 -17.43
CA VAL A 45 7.46 22.87 -16.46
C VAL A 45 6.00 22.43 -16.37
N GLY A 46 5.35 22.20 -17.52
CA GLY A 46 3.98 21.69 -17.58
C GLY A 46 3.83 20.33 -16.86
N CYS A 47 4.78 19.42 -17.07
CA CYS A 47 4.79 18.11 -16.42
C CYS A 47 5.00 18.21 -14.91
N PHE A 48 5.91 19.07 -14.44
CA PHE A 48 6.07 19.35 -13.00
C PHE A 48 4.80 19.93 -12.37
N ALA A 49 4.21 20.95 -13.01
CA ALA A 49 3.01 21.60 -12.50
C ALA A 49 1.83 20.63 -12.43
N ALA A 50 1.62 19.83 -13.48
CA ALA A 50 0.56 18.83 -13.51
C ALA A 50 0.84 17.67 -12.54
N ALA A 51 2.09 17.22 -12.37
CA ALA A 51 2.46 16.19 -11.39
C ALA A 51 2.20 16.68 -9.97
N ALA A 52 2.58 17.92 -9.65
CA ALA A 52 2.31 18.55 -8.35
C ALA A 52 0.80 18.69 -8.10
N TRP A 53 0.03 19.15 -9.09
CA TRP A 53 -1.43 19.31 -8.98
C TRP A 53 -2.15 17.97 -8.80
N LEU A 54 -1.80 16.94 -9.59
CA LEU A 54 -2.35 15.59 -9.47
C LEU A 54 -1.95 14.93 -8.15
N GLY A 55 -0.71 15.15 -7.70
CA GLY A 55 -0.19 14.69 -6.41
C GLY A 55 -0.96 15.31 -5.24
N TRP A 56 -1.21 16.62 -5.28
CA TRP A 56 -2.06 17.32 -4.29
C TRP A 56 -3.47 16.73 -4.25
N ARG A 57 -4.07 16.45 -5.42
CA ARG A 57 -5.39 15.82 -5.52
C ARG A 57 -5.39 14.32 -5.21
N ARG A 58 -4.23 13.74 -4.84
CA ARG A 58 -4.03 12.31 -4.56
C ARG A 58 -4.54 11.40 -5.70
N ARG A 59 -4.40 11.86 -6.95
CA ARG A 59 -4.87 11.13 -8.14
C ARG A 59 -3.81 10.17 -8.66
N ARG A 60 -4.23 8.97 -9.10
CA ARG A 60 -3.35 7.91 -9.63
C ARG A 60 -2.54 8.34 -10.84
N ALA A 61 -3.07 9.24 -11.67
CA ALA A 61 -2.37 9.81 -12.82
C ALA A 61 -1.07 10.54 -12.44
N ALA A 62 -0.91 10.95 -11.17
CA ALA A 62 0.33 11.55 -10.69
C ALA A 62 1.52 10.59 -10.83
N VAL A 63 1.34 9.28 -10.64
CA VAL A 63 2.40 8.28 -10.76
C VAL A 63 2.99 8.29 -12.16
N THR A 64 2.15 8.11 -13.17
CA THR A 64 2.58 8.11 -14.57
C THR A 64 3.27 9.40 -14.94
N LEU A 65 2.74 10.53 -14.50
CA LEU A 65 3.31 11.83 -14.84
C LEU A 65 4.63 12.08 -14.11
N MET A 66 4.79 11.68 -12.83
CA MET A 66 6.07 11.75 -12.13
C MET A 66 7.14 10.88 -12.78
N THR A 67 6.78 9.66 -13.21
CA THR A 67 7.70 8.78 -13.95
C THR A 67 8.10 9.40 -15.29
N PHE A 68 7.16 10.01 -16.01
CA PHE A 68 7.43 10.71 -17.26
C PHE A 68 8.32 11.93 -17.06
N THR A 69 8.04 12.78 -16.07
CA THR A 69 8.87 13.95 -15.72
C THR A 69 10.29 13.53 -15.32
N ALA A 70 10.43 12.43 -14.56
CA ALA A 70 11.75 11.90 -14.20
C ALA A 70 12.55 11.45 -15.43
N ALA A 71 11.90 10.78 -16.39
CA ALA A 71 12.54 10.41 -17.65
C ALA A 71 12.96 11.66 -18.46
N MET A 72 12.10 12.69 -18.52
CA MET A 72 12.46 13.95 -19.17
C MET A 72 13.67 14.63 -18.52
N LEU A 73 13.77 14.66 -17.18
CA LEU A 73 14.95 15.19 -16.47
C LEU A 73 16.23 14.41 -16.79
N CYS A 74 16.15 13.08 -16.91
CA CYS A 74 17.31 12.28 -17.33
C CYS A 74 17.74 12.61 -18.77
N CYS A 75 16.77 12.87 -19.66
CA CYS A 75 17.06 13.32 -21.02
C CYS A 75 17.70 14.72 -21.03
N ASP A 76 17.18 15.63 -20.22
CA ASP A 76 17.69 17.00 -20.04
C ASP A 76 19.17 16.98 -19.61
N ALA A 77 19.46 16.26 -18.51
CA ALA A 77 20.81 16.06 -17.99
C ALA A 77 21.78 15.46 -19.02
N TRP A 78 21.32 14.48 -19.77
CA TRP A 78 22.11 13.87 -20.84
C TRP A 78 22.43 14.90 -21.94
N PHE A 79 21.44 15.65 -22.41
CA PHE A 79 21.65 16.63 -23.46
C PHE A 79 22.56 17.78 -23.02
N ASP A 80 22.38 18.32 -21.81
CA ASP A 80 23.20 19.41 -21.30
C ASP A 80 24.66 19.02 -21.13
N VAL A 81 24.93 17.83 -20.60
CA VAL A 81 26.30 17.31 -20.46
C VAL A 81 26.95 17.05 -21.81
N THR A 82 26.21 16.45 -22.76
CA THR A 82 26.75 16.09 -24.08
C THR A 82 26.96 17.30 -24.99
N LEU A 83 26.06 18.27 -24.96
CA LEU A 83 26.16 19.49 -25.78
C LEU A 83 27.11 20.52 -25.17
N GLY A 84 27.27 20.51 -23.85
CA GLY A 84 28.26 21.34 -23.15
C GLY A 84 29.70 20.83 -23.30
N TRP A 85 29.92 19.64 -23.88
CA TRP A 85 31.23 19.00 -23.98
C TRP A 85 32.26 19.85 -24.74
N GLY A 86 33.41 20.10 -24.11
CA GLY A 86 34.47 20.95 -24.68
C GLY A 86 34.24 22.46 -24.54
N SER A 87 33.11 22.90 -23.98
CA SER A 87 32.89 24.30 -23.60
C SER A 87 33.39 24.58 -22.17
N PRO A 88 33.70 25.85 -21.82
CA PRO A 88 34.05 26.22 -20.44
C PRO A 88 32.96 25.88 -19.40
N GLY A 89 31.69 25.77 -19.83
CA GLY A 89 30.54 25.45 -19.00
C GLY A 89 30.26 23.96 -18.82
N HIS A 90 31.10 23.06 -19.35
CA HIS A 90 30.88 21.62 -19.24
C HIS A 90 30.75 21.15 -17.78
N TRP A 91 31.65 21.63 -16.90
CA TRP A 91 31.63 21.24 -15.49
C TRP A 91 30.40 21.75 -14.75
N SER A 92 29.84 22.91 -15.14
CA SER A 92 28.57 23.37 -14.57
C SER A 92 27.39 22.50 -15.00
N ALA A 93 27.36 22.03 -16.26
CA ALA A 93 26.33 21.10 -16.74
C ALA A 93 26.42 19.75 -16.00
N VAL A 94 27.63 19.20 -15.83
CA VAL A 94 27.84 17.97 -15.04
C VAL A 94 27.41 18.17 -13.59
N ALA A 95 27.72 19.30 -12.98
CA ALA A 95 27.31 19.60 -11.61
C ALA A 95 25.79 19.68 -11.46
N LEU A 96 25.08 20.35 -12.39
CA LEU A 96 23.62 20.42 -12.39
C LEU A 96 22.98 19.04 -12.60
N ALA A 97 23.48 18.25 -13.54
CA ALA A 97 23.01 16.89 -13.79
C ALA A 97 23.09 16.02 -12.52
N VAL A 98 24.26 16.01 -11.86
CA VAL A 98 24.53 15.13 -10.70
C VAL A 98 23.88 15.64 -9.42
N LEU A 99 23.80 16.96 -9.21
CA LEU A 99 23.34 17.54 -7.94
C LEU A 99 21.87 17.98 -7.95
N VAL A 100 21.27 18.18 -9.13
CA VAL A 100 19.90 18.70 -9.27
C VAL A 100 19.03 17.77 -10.08
N GLU A 101 19.30 17.59 -11.37
CA GLU A 101 18.36 16.92 -12.28
C GLU A 101 18.18 15.43 -11.96
N LEU A 102 19.27 14.67 -11.83
CA LEU A 102 19.20 13.24 -11.49
C LEU A 102 18.67 13.00 -10.06
N PRO A 103 19.07 13.76 -9.02
CA PRO A 103 18.45 13.65 -7.71
C PRO A 103 16.96 13.97 -7.70
N VAL A 104 16.52 14.99 -8.44
CA VAL A 104 15.09 15.33 -8.55
C VAL A 104 14.33 14.23 -9.30
N ALA A 105 14.90 13.66 -10.37
CA ALA A 105 14.32 12.51 -11.06
C ALA A 105 14.18 11.30 -10.13
N GLY A 106 15.23 11.00 -9.35
CA GLY A 106 15.20 9.95 -8.32
C GLY A 106 14.14 10.19 -7.25
N LEU A 107 14.01 11.43 -6.78
CA LEU A 107 12.96 11.82 -5.81
C LEU A 107 11.56 11.62 -6.39
N LEU A 108 11.31 12.02 -7.64
CA LEU A 108 10.03 11.83 -8.31
C LEU A 108 9.68 10.34 -8.44
N LEU A 109 10.64 9.49 -8.83
CA LEU A 109 10.45 8.04 -8.90
C LEU A 109 10.19 7.43 -7.52
N ALA A 110 10.93 7.84 -6.48
CA ALA A 110 10.69 7.39 -5.12
C ALA A 110 9.28 7.79 -4.62
N ARG A 111 8.83 9.00 -4.94
CA ARG A 111 7.47 9.47 -4.59
C ARG A 111 6.39 8.74 -5.38
N ALA A 112 6.62 8.48 -6.66
CA ALA A 112 5.74 7.66 -7.48
C ALA A 112 5.61 6.24 -6.89
N HIS A 113 6.73 5.64 -6.48
CA HIS A 113 6.75 4.34 -5.83
C HIS A 113 5.97 4.34 -4.50
N VAL A 114 6.22 5.31 -3.61
CA VAL A 114 5.49 5.43 -2.34
C VAL A 114 3.97 5.64 -2.55
N LEU A 115 3.59 6.42 -3.57
CA LEU A 115 2.19 6.63 -3.92
C LEU A 115 1.54 5.37 -4.54
N LEU A 116 2.34 4.52 -5.19
CA LEU A 116 1.89 3.23 -5.70
C LEU A 116 1.70 2.20 -4.60
N THR A 117 2.65 2.09 -3.67
CA THR A 117 2.62 1.05 -2.65
C THR A 117 1.73 1.41 -1.47
N GLY A 118 1.65 2.71 -1.12
CA GLY A 118 1.00 3.16 0.10
C GLY A 118 1.80 2.68 1.33
N GLY A 119 2.06 3.56 2.29
CA GLY A 119 2.77 3.17 3.50
C GLY A 119 1.80 2.87 4.64
N MET A 120 1.40 1.62 4.82
CA MET A 120 0.92 1.14 6.12
C MET A 120 2.15 0.81 6.95
N VAL A 121 2.19 1.29 8.20
CA VAL A 121 3.30 0.96 9.09
C VAL A 121 3.24 -0.54 9.37
N ARG A 122 4.26 -1.27 8.93
CA ARG A 122 4.43 -2.69 9.23
C ARG A 122 5.16 -2.82 10.55
N ARG A 123 4.54 -3.46 11.55
CA ARG A 123 5.17 -3.70 12.85
C ARG A 123 4.78 -5.05 13.42
N GLU A 124 5.62 -5.57 14.31
CA GLU A 124 5.31 -6.79 15.06
C GLU A 124 4.18 -6.51 16.07
N PHE A 125 3.31 -7.50 16.23
CA PHE A 125 2.26 -7.52 17.24
C PHE A 125 2.88 -7.81 18.60
N THR A 126 2.56 -6.99 19.60
CA THR A 126 3.18 -7.06 20.93
C THR A 126 2.21 -7.55 22.00
N VAL A 127 2.72 -7.92 23.18
CA VAL A 127 1.86 -8.23 24.34
C VAL A 127 1.02 -7.03 24.77
N ALA A 128 1.56 -5.81 24.61
CA ALA A 128 0.79 -4.58 24.85
C ALA A 128 -0.40 -4.47 23.87
N ASP A 129 -0.26 -4.98 22.64
CA ASP A 129 -1.38 -5.05 21.70
C ASP A 129 -2.44 -6.07 22.11
N ILE A 130 -2.04 -7.19 22.75
CA ILE A 130 -2.99 -8.14 23.36
C ILE A 130 -3.81 -7.43 24.42
N GLU A 131 -3.17 -6.71 25.34
CA GLU A 131 -3.88 -5.97 26.40
C GLU A 131 -4.87 -4.95 25.83
N LEU A 132 -4.49 -4.24 24.76
CA LEU A 132 -5.38 -3.30 24.08
C LEU A 132 -6.54 -4.01 23.35
N HIS A 133 -6.34 -5.25 22.89
CA HIS A 133 -7.39 -6.02 22.21
C HIS A 133 -8.35 -6.69 23.17
N THR A 134 -7.89 -7.15 24.33
CA THR A 134 -8.70 -7.94 25.28
C THR A 134 -9.53 -7.07 26.22
N ARG A 135 -9.15 -5.80 26.38
CA ARG A 135 -9.84 -4.86 27.26
C ARG A 135 -11.09 -4.26 26.61
N PRO A 136 -12.29 -4.44 27.20
CA PRO A 136 -13.56 -3.96 26.62
C PRO A 136 -13.60 -2.44 26.40
N GLU A 137 -12.92 -1.66 27.23
CA GLU A 137 -12.85 -0.20 27.08
C GLU A 137 -12.13 0.20 25.77
N TYR A 138 -11.06 -0.49 25.39
CA TYR A 138 -10.32 -0.21 24.16
C TYR A 138 -11.03 -0.75 22.91
N GLN A 139 -11.77 -1.86 23.04
CA GLN A 139 -12.63 -2.36 21.95
C GLN A 139 -13.70 -1.32 21.59
N ARG A 140 -14.46 -0.85 22.59
CA ARG A 140 -15.49 0.20 22.40
C ARG A 140 -14.91 1.47 21.80
N LEU A 141 -13.75 1.92 22.29
CA LEU A 141 -13.06 3.09 21.74
C LEU A 141 -12.67 2.88 20.26
N GLN A 142 -12.13 1.72 19.90
CA GLN A 142 -11.78 1.42 18.50
C GLN A 142 -13.00 1.36 17.57
N GLU A 143 -14.13 0.85 18.07
CA GLU A 143 -15.41 0.86 17.34
C GLU A 143 -15.93 2.28 17.13
N ALA A 144 -15.93 3.12 18.17
CA ALA A 144 -16.31 4.53 18.05
C ALA A 144 -15.39 5.30 17.08
N LEU A 145 -14.08 5.04 17.12
CA LEU A 145 -13.13 5.59 16.16
C LEU A 145 -13.39 5.08 14.72
N ALA A 146 -13.87 3.84 14.56
CA ALA A 146 -14.18 3.29 13.25
C ALA A 146 -15.33 4.01 12.53
N THR A 147 -16.29 4.54 13.31
CA THR A 147 -17.47 5.23 12.79
C THR A 147 -17.31 6.74 12.73
N THR A 148 -16.52 7.31 13.64
CA THR A 148 -16.50 8.77 13.89
C THR A 148 -15.20 9.45 13.42
N GLU A 149 -14.23 8.70 12.90
CA GLU A 149 -12.95 9.28 12.42
C GLU A 149 -13.12 10.19 11.17
N PRO A 150 -12.54 11.41 11.16
CA PRO A 150 -11.70 12.03 12.20
C PRO A 150 -12.50 12.69 13.33
N ALA A 151 -12.15 12.39 14.59
CA ALA A 151 -12.93 12.81 15.76
C ALA A 151 -12.14 13.71 16.72
N THR A 152 -12.80 14.63 17.42
CA THR A 152 -12.23 15.29 18.62
C THR A 152 -12.38 14.39 19.85
N THR A 153 -11.72 14.76 20.96
CA THR A 153 -11.89 14.02 22.23
C THR A 153 -13.34 14.11 22.72
N GLU A 154 -13.98 15.25 22.54
CA GLU A 154 -15.38 15.50 22.93
C GLU A 154 -16.34 14.66 22.08
N GLU A 155 -16.16 14.61 20.76
CA GLU A 155 -16.98 13.78 19.87
C GLU A 155 -16.88 12.29 20.21
N LEU A 156 -15.71 11.82 20.66
CA LEU A 156 -15.52 10.43 21.12
C LEU A 156 -16.11 10.19 22.51
N ALA A 157 -15.97 11.16 23.42
CA ALA A 157 -16.55 11.12 24.77
C ALA A 157 -18.08 11.02 24.70
N ASP A 158 -18.70 11.83 23.84
CA ASP A 158 -20.15 11.79 23.57
C ASP A 158 -20.57 10.43 23.00
N ALA A 159 -19.84 9.91 22.00
CA ALA A 159 -20.14 8.62 21.37
C ALA A 159 -20.02 7.43 22.35
N LEU A 160 -19.10 7.52 23.32
CA LEU A 160 -18.89 6.49 24.34
C LEU A 160 -19.71 6.73 25.61
N SER A 161 -20.41 7.87 25.70
CA SER A 161 -21.14 8.32 26.89
C SER A 161 -20.26 8.29 28.15
N CYS A 162 -19.03 8.78 28.05
CA CYS A 162 -18.08 8.87 29.15
C CYS A 162 -17.43 10.27 29.24
N PRO A 163 -16.97 10.70 30.41
CA PRO A 163 -16.23 11.96 30.55
C PRO A 163 -14.94 12.00 29.71
N ALA A 164 -14.56 13.18 29.20
CA ALA A 164 -13.38 13.36 28.35
C ALA A 164 -12.05 13.15 29.10
N ASP A 165 -12.02 13.40 30.40
CA ASP A 165 -10.88 13.15 31.30
C ASP A 165 -10.62 11.66 31.50
N GLU A 166 -11.66 10.82 31.54
CA GLU A 166 -11.53 9.36 31.56
C GLU A 166 -10.98 8.82 30.23
N LEU A 167 -11.33 9.46 29.11
CA LEU A 167 -10.94 9.04 27.77
C LEU A 167 -9.48 9.43 27.42
N SER A 168 -9.02 10.58 27.92
CA SER A 168 -7.68 11.13 27.66
C SER A 168 -6.53 10.14 27.90
N PRO A 169 -6.42 9.41 29.03
CA PRO A 169 -5.34 8.46 29.24
C PRO A 169 -5.37 7.27 28.27
N MET A 170 -6.55 6.86 27.80
CA MET A 170 -6.69 5.80 26.80
C MET A 170 -6.19 6.26 25.43
N LEU A 171 -6.57 7.48 25.02
CA LEU A 171 -6.10 8.10 23.77
C LEU A 171 -4.58 8.27 23.79
N ASP A 172 -4.01 8.72 24.92
CA ASP A 172 -2.57 8.85 25.10
C ASP A 172 -1.86 7.50 25.05
N ARG A 173 -2.44 6.43 25.61
CA ARG A 173 -1.87 5.08 25.50
C ARG A 173 -1.88 4.59 24.06
N LEU A 174 -2.96 4.83 23.31
CA LEU A 174 -3.05 4.48 21.90
C LEU A 174 -2.13 5.33 21.02
N LEU A 175 -1.89 6.60 21.37
CA LEU A 175 -0.91 7.47 20.72
C LEU A 175 0.52 6.95 20.94
N ARG A 176 0.88 6.59 22.19
CA ARG A 176 2.18 5.99 22.52
C ARG A 176 2.39 4.63 21.86
N ALA A 177 1.33 3.85 21.67
CA ALA A 177 1.34 2.60 20.92
C ALA A 177 1.29 2.80 19.40
N GLU A 178 1.39 4.05 18.92
CA GLU A 178 1.35 4.46 17.51
C GLU A 178 0.08 4.04 16.76
N ARG A 179 -1.00 3.71 17.48
CA ARG A 179 -2.30 3.28 16.90
C ARG A 179 -3.14 4.48 16.49
N LEU A 180 -2.92 5.61 17.16
CA LEU A 180 -3.54 6.88 16.87
C LEU A 180 -2.48 7.92 16.51
N ARG A 181 -2.91 8.90 15.73
CA ARG A 181 -2.19 10.15 15.52
C ARG A 181 -3.14 11.31 15.76
N ARG A 182 -2.60 12.41 16.27
CA ARG A 182 -3.31 13.67 16.40
C ARG A 182 -2.92 14.60 15.25
N GLY A 183 -3.89 15.01 14.45
CA GLY A 183 -3.66 15.95 13.36
C GLY A 183 -3.35 17.36 13.87
N ARG A 184 -2.88 18.25 12.97
CA ARG A 184 -2.70 19.68 13.29
C ARG A 184 -4.04 20.38 13.59
N ASP A 185 -5.14 19.80 13.11
CA ASP A 185 -6.52 20.17 13.43
C ASP A 185 -6.95 19.72 14.84
N GLY A 186 -6.06 19.09 15.61
CA GLY A 186 -6.35 18.58 16.95
C GLY A 186 -7.17 17.29 16.97
N ARG A 187 -7.64 16.80 15.81
CA ARG A 187 -8.49 15.61 15.68
C ARG A 187 -7.68 14.33 15.69
N TRP A 188 -8.24 13.30 16.31
CA TRP A 188 -7.71 11.95 16.36
C TRP A 188 -8.02 11.19 15.08
N ARG A 189 -7.02 10.47 14.60
CA ARG A 189 -7.09 9.61 13.41
C ARG A 189 -6.40 8.29 13.72
N ARG A 190 -6.94 7.20 13.23
CA ARG A 190 -6.28 5.90 13.32
C ARG A 190 -5.07 5.91 12.39
N VAL A 191 -4.06 5.16 12.82
CA VAL A 191 -2.89 4.87 12.01
C VAL A 191 -3.12 3.49 11.39
N PRO A 192 -3.29 3.40 10.06
CA PRO A 192 -3.37 2.11 9.39
C PRO A 192 -2.06 1.35 9.57
N GLN A 193 -2.14 0.11 10.06
CA GLN A 193 -0.97 -0.72 10.39
C GLN A 193 -1.16 -2.13 9.84
N SER A 194 -0.06 -2.69 9.32
CA SER A 194 0.03 -4.12 9.01
C SER A 194 0.76 -4.80 10.18
N LEU A 195 0.04 -5.66 10.91
CA LEU A 195 0.57 -6.32 12.10
C LEU A 195 1.09 -7.72 11.75
N MET A 196 2.36 -7.96 12.03
CA MET A 196 2.99 -9.26 11.86
C MET A 196 3.02 -10.04 13.17
N PRO A 197 2.92 -11.37 13.16
CA PRO A 197 3.22 -12.17 14.33
C PRO A 197 4.64 -11.89 14.83
N PRO A 198 4.87 -11.75 16.15
CA PRO A 198 6.21 -11.56 16.69
C PRO A 198 7.02 -12.86 16.60
N ALA A 199 8.35 -12.73 16.59
CA ALA A 199 9.23 -13.88 16.72
C ALA A 199 9.13 -14.49 18.12
N LEU A 200 8.56 -15.69 18.23
CA LEU A 200 8.31 -16.37 19.52
C LEU A 200 9.56 -16.51 20.39
N GLU A 201 10.71 -16.76 19.76
CA GLU A 201 12.01 -16.94 20.42
C GLU A 201 12.46 -15.72 21.24
N ARG A 202 11.95 -14.52 20.91
CA ARG A 202 12.29 -13.28 21.61
C ARG A 202 11.42 -13.03 22.85
N LEU A 203 10.37 -13.83 23.06
CA LEU A 203 9.38 -13.61 24.12
C LEU A 203 9.67 -14.52 25.32
N SER A 204 9.35 -14.02 26.52
CA SER A 204 9.35 -14.84 27.73
C SER A 204 8.33 -15.98 27.61
N GLU A 205 8.51 -17.09 28.33
CA GLU A 205 7.56 -18.22 28.30
C GLU A 205 6.12 -17.78 28.65
N ALA A 206 5.99 -16.86 29.62
CA ALA A 206 4.70 -16.29 30.02
C ALA A 206 4.05 -15.49 28.88
N ASP A 207 4.83 -14.70 28.15
CA ASP A 207 4.33 -13.91 27.03
C ASP A 207 3.99 -14.79 25.81
N GLN A 208 4.77 -15.85 25.58
CA GLN A 208 4.45 -16.85 24.55
C GLN A 208 3.11 -17.53 24.84
N ALA A 209 2.85 -17.91 26.10
CA ALA A 209 1.58 -18.52 26.50
C ALA A 209 0.40 -17.57 26.28
N ARG A 210 0.54 -16.29 26.66
CA ARG A 210 -0.49 -15.26 26.42
C ARG A 210 -0.76 -15.04 24.93
N LEU A 211 0.30 -14.97 24.12
CA LEU A 211 0.19 -14.78 22.68
C LEU A 211 -0.49 -15.96 21.98
N ARG A 212 -0.17 -17.20 22.37
CA ARG A 212 -0.81 -18.40 21.84
C ARG A 212 -2.30 -18.41 22.17
N ALA A 213 -2.68 -18.20 23.42
CA ALA A 213 -4.08 -18.15 23.83
C ALA A 213 -4.87 -17.06 23.05
N PHE A 214 -4.26 -15.89 22.86
CA PHE A 214 -4.84 -14.83 22.06
C PHE A 214 -5.01 -15.24 20.58
N TYR A 215 -4.01 -15.89 19.98
CA TYR A 215 -4.11 -16.33 18.59
C TYR A 215 -5.09 -17.48 18.39
N ASP A 216 -5.19 -18.41 19.34
CA ASP A 216 -6.18 -19.49 19.29
C ASP A 216 -7.60 -18.89 19.25
N GLU A 217 -7.91 -17.99 20.19
CA GLU A 217 -9.21 -17.29 20.22
C GLU A 217 -9.46 -16.46 18.95
N LYS A 218 -8.44 -15.74 18.48
CA LYS A 218 -8.52 -14.94 17.25
C LYS A 218 -8.82 -15.83 16.05
N TYR A 219 -8.06 -16.90 15.83
CA TYR A 219 -8.23 -17.76 14.65
C TYR A 219 -9.52 -18.56 14.69
N ASP A 220 -9.98 -18.95 15.89
CA ASP A 220 -11.30 -19.54 16.07
C ASP A 220 -12.41 -18.58 15.61
N TYR A 221 -12.32 -17.30 15.98
CA TYR A 221 -13.23 -16.29 15.47
C TYR A 221 -13.11 -16.11 13.94
N GLU A 222 -11.90 -16.06 13.40
CA GLU A 222 -11.67 -15.90 11.95
C GLU A 222 -12.22 -17.07 11.13
N LEU A 223 -12.09 -18.30 11.63
CA LEU A 223 -12.65 -19.50 11.02
C LEU A 223 -14.18 -19.47 11.05
N ARG A 224 -14.80 -19.09 12.17
CA ARG A 224 -16.27 -18.91 12.25
C ARG A 224 -16.76 -17.83 11.31
N LEU A 225 -16.04 -16.70 11.21
CA LEU A 225 -16.38 -15.61 10.29
C LEU A 225 -16.26 -16.06 8.83
N PHE A 226 -15.22 -16.83 8.50
CA PHE A 226 -15.04 -17.39 7.17
C PHE A 226 -16.15 -18.40 6.82
N ASP A 227 -16.47 -19.35 7.70
CA ASP A 227 -17.59 -20.28 7.52
C ASP A 227 -18.92 -19.53 7.35
N TRP A 228 -19.18 -18.52 8.18
CA TRP A 228 -20.35 -17.64 8.04
C TRP A 228 -20.37 -16.96 6.67
N ALA A 229 -19.27 -16.34 6.24
CA ALA A 229 -19.20 -15.63 4.96
C ALA A 229 -19.37 -16.58 3.75
N VAL A 230 -18.85 -17.80 3.82
CA VAL A 230 -19.06 -18.82 2.78
C VAL A 230 -20.52 -19.24 2.69
N ARG A 231 -21.20 -19.41 3.83
CA ARG A 231 -22.62 -19.81 3.87
C ARG A 231 -23.59 -18.72 3.42
N HIS A 232 -23.24 -17.45 3.63
CA HIS A 232 -24.07 -16.30 3.24
C HIS A 232 -23.62 -15.67 1.90
N ARG A 233 -22.78 -16.38 1.13
CA ARG A 233 -22.13 -15.86 -0.07
C ARG A 233 -23.11 -15.30 -1.10
N ASP A 234 -24.25 -15.96 -1.29
CA ASP A 234 -25.25 -15.57 -2.29
C ASP A 234 -25.98 -14.27 -1.92
N GLU A 235 -25.98 -13.89 -0.65
CA GLU A 235 -26.59 -12.64 -0.16
C GLU A 235 -25.74 -11.40 -0.48
N PHE A 236 -24.45 -11.59 -0.78
CA PHE A 236 -23.53 -10.49 -0.98
C PHE A 236 -23.52 -9.97 -2.42
N GLY A 237 -24.10 -10.69 -3.39
CA GLY A 237 -24.07 -10.32 -4.81
C GLY A 237 -22.64 -10.04 -5.29
N SER A 238 -22.41 -8.89 -5.93
CA SER A 238 -21.06 -8.51 -6.42
C SER A 238 -20.03 -8.23 -5.32
N TRP A 239 -20.43 -8.19 -4.05
CA TRP A 239 -19.52 -8.03 -2.91
C TRP A 239 -18.83 -9.35 -2.51
N ALA A 240 -19.36 -10.51 -2.92
CA ALA A 240 -18.69 -11.80 -2.75
C ALA A 240 -17.65 -12.02 -3.85
N GLN A 241 -16.43 -11.57 -3.61
CA GLN A 241 -15.27 -11.81 -4.48
C GLN A 241 -14.32 -12.81 -3.82
N GLY A 242 -13.74 -13.71 -4.61
CA GLY A 242 -12.77 -14.68 -4.09
C GLY A 242 -12.16 -15.52 -5.20
N SER A 243 -10.89 -15.86 -5.04
CA SER A 243 -10.14 -16.73 -5.93
C SER A 243 -9.22 -17.61 -5.10
N ARG A 244 -9.07 -18.88 -5.50
CA ARG A 244 -8.11 -19.80 -4.90
C ARG A 244 -7.21 -20.36 -6.01
N GLY A 245 -5.91 -20.34 -5.76
CA GLY A 245 -4.90 -20.93 -6.62
C GLY A 245 -3.83 -21.63 -5.78
N ASN A 246 -3.05 -22.49 -6.41
CA ASN A 246 -1.86 -23.10 -5.82
C ASN A 246 -0.64 -22.68 -6.66
N ALA A 247 0.53 -22.61 -6.03
CA ALA A 247 1.79 -22.31 -6.70
C ALA A 247 2.93 -23.11 -6.07
N HIS A 248 3.97 -23.40 -6.85
CA HIS A 248 5.25 -23.88 -6.36
C HIS A 248 6.24 -22.72 -6.45
N LEU A 249 6.71 -22.26 -5.31
CA LEU A 249 7.61 -21.11 -5.19
C LEU A 249 8.78 -21.51 -4.29
N THR A 250 9.97 -21.01 -4.62
CA THR A 250 11.08 -20.94 -3.67
C THR A 250 10.77 -19.92 -2.57
N GLU A 251 11.54 -19.93 -1.48
CA GLU A 251 11.40 -18.95 -0.40
C GLU A 251 11.59 -17.51 -0.91
N ALA A 252 12.56 -17.29 -1.80
CA ALA A 252 12.82 -15.98 -2.40
C ALA A 252 11.64 -15.49 -3.26
N GLU A 253 11.08 -16.36 -4.10
CA GLU A 253 9.91 -16.03 -4.93
C GLU A 253 8.66 -15.80 -4.07
N LEU A 254 8.48 -16.55 -2.97
CA LEU A 254 7.39 -16.31 -2.03
C LEU A 254 7.53 -14.94 -1.34
N ALA A 255 8.75 -14.56 -0.97
CA ALA A 255 9.01 -13.25 -0.36
C ALA A 255 8.76 -12.09 -1.35
N GLU A 256 9.16 -12.25 -2.61
CA GLU A 256 8.89 -11.28 -3.69
C GLU A 256 7.38 -11.16 -3.95
N PHE A 257 6.69 -12.28 -4.13
CA PHE A 257 5.24 -12.32 -4.27
C PHE A 257 4.53 -11.63 -3.11
N ASN A 258 4.97 -11.90 -1.88
CA ASN A 258 4.41 -11.27 -0.68
C ASN A 258 4.64 -9.75 -0.70
N ALA A 259 5.80 -9.27 -1.13
CA ALA A 259 6.08 -7.83 -1.23
C ALA A 259 5.17 -7.13 -2.25
N GLU A 260 4.95 -7.75 -3.41
CA GLU A 260 4.02 -7.23 -4.43
C GLU A 260 2.58 -7.23 -3.93
N TYR A 261 2.15 -8.32 -3.30
CA TYR A 261 0.80 -8.46 -2.76
C TYR A 261 0.53 -7.44 -1.64
N GLU A 262 1.48 -7.26 -0.71
CA GLU A 262 1.39 -6.26 0.36
C GLU A 262 1.30 -4.83 -0.19
N GLY A 263 2.02 -4.53 -1.28
CA GLY A 263 1.90 -3.25 -1.99
C GLY A 263 0.49 -3.05 -2.56
N MET A 264 -0.10 -4.10 -3.15
CA MET A 264 -1.49 -4.05 -3.60
C MET A 264 -2.47 -3.87 -2.43
N PHE A 265 -2.32 -4.68 -1.38
CA PHE A 265 -3.16 -4.70 -0.19
C PHE A 265 -3.19 -3.33 0.48
N THR A 266 -2.00 -2.81 0.83
CA THR A 266 -1.83 -1.54 1.51
C THR A 266 -2.43 -0.38 0.71
N ARG A 267 -2.18 -0.36 -0.61
CA ARG A 267 -2.75 0.64 -1.52
C ARG A 267 -4.27 0.73 -1.42
N TYR A 268 -4.97 -0.40 -1.37
CA TYR A 268 -6.45 -0.41 -1.31
C TYR A 268 -6.98 -0.16 0.10
N CYS A 269 -6.31 -0.65 1.14
CA CYS A 269 -6.65 -0.33 2.53
C CYS A 269 -6.51 1.17 2.84
N LEU A 270 -5.56 1.86 2.20
CA LEU A 270 -5.36 3.30 2.36
C LEU A 270 -6.18 4.17 1.39
N LEU A 271 -6.92 3.57 0.45
CA LEU A 271 -7.64 4.32 -0.60
C LEU A 271 -8.68 5.27 -0.02
N ARG A 272 -9.37 4.84 1.05
CA ARG A 272 -10.33 5.65 1.81
C ARG A 272 -10.07 5.47 3.30
N SER A 273 -9.68 6.55 3.96
CA SER A 273 -9.38 6.55 5.40
C SER A 273 -10.61 6.67 6.30
N SER A 274 -11.78 6.97 5.73
CA SER A 274 -13.05 7.16 6.47
C SER A 274 -14.24 6.58 5.69
N PRO A 275 -15.33 6.19 6.38
CA PRO A 275 -16.58 5.78 5.73
C PRO A 275 -17.11 6.86 4.79
N ALA A 276 -17.63 6.45 3.63
CA ALA A 276 -18.26 7.33 2.66
C ALA A 276 -19.56 6.70 2.10
N PRO A 277 -20.49 7.50 1.53
CA PRO A 277 -21.69 6.95 0.91
C PRO A 277 -21.35 5.86 -0.12
N GLY A 278 -22.04 4.72 -0.04
CA GLY A 278 -21.81 3.57 -0.92
C GLY A 278 -20.61 2.69 -0.56
N THR A 279 -19.91 2.97 0.55
CA THR A 279 -18.83 2.10 1.05
C THR A 279 -19.33 1.12 2.10
N ARG A 280 -18.68 -0.04 2.22
CA ARG A 280 -18.90 -1.03 3.30
C ARG A 280 -17.57 -1.32 3.97
N HIS A 281 -17.61 -1.66 5.26
CA HIS A 281 -16.44 -2.15 5.97
C HIS A 281 -16.13 -3.57 5.49
N ILE A 282 -14.93 -3.76 4.93
CA ILE A 282 -14.48 -5.04 4.38
C ILE A 282 -13.22 -5.47 5.12
N THR A 283 -13.26 -6.67 5.72
CA THR A 283 -12.09 -7.26 6.36
C THR A 283 -11.29 -8.05 5.32
N VAL A 284 -10.04 -7.66 5.09
CA VAL A 284 -9.14 -8.30 4.12
C VAL A 284 -8.00 -8.97 4.86
N ARG A 285 -7.68 -10.21 4.49
CA ARG A 285 -6.62 -11.01 5.10
C ARG A 285 -5.79 -11.69 4.01
N TRP A 286 -4.50 -11.87 4.29
CA TRP A 286 -3.57 -12.56 3.42
C TRP A 286 -2.83 -13.63 4.23
N TYR A 287 -2.83 -14.85 3.71
CA TYR A 287 -2.06 -15.96 4.27
C TYR A 287 -1.37 -16.69 3.12
N ALA A 288 -0.09 -16.97 3.29
CA ALA A 288 0.65 -17.88 2.43
C ALA A 288 1.44 -18.85 3.32
N PHE A 289 1.22 -20.14 3.12
CA PHE A 289 1.87 -21.19 3.89
C PHE A 289 2.02 -22.44 3.01
N PRO A 290 3.06 -23.26 3.25
CA PRO A 290 3.20 -24.53 2.57
C PRO A 290 2.00 -25.42 2.89
N THR A 291 1.54 -26.19 1.89
CA THR A 291 0.53 -27.23 2.14
C THR A 291 1.19 -28.35 2.95
N PRO A 292 0.54 -28.86 4.02
CA PRO A 292 1.11 -29.95 4.79
C PRO A 292 1.27 -31.21 3.94
N GLU A 293 2.36 -31.95 4.14
CA GLU A 293 2.65 -33.21 3.42
C GLU A 293 1.60 -34.31 3.71
N HIS A 294 0.94 -34.21 4.86
CA HIS A 294 -0.14 -35.11 5.26
C HIS A 294 -1.46 -34.33 5.41
N PRO A 295 -2.61 -34.96 5.07
CA PRO A 295 -3.91 -34.34 5.27
C PRO A 295 -4.10 -33.88 6.71
N LEU A 296 -4.65 -32.68 6.90
CA LEU A 296 -5.10 -32.22 8.20
C LEU A 296 -6.20 -33.17 8.69
N THR A 297 -5.94 -33.92 9.75
CA THR A 297 -6.94 -34.75 10.41
C THR A 297 -8.08 -33.83 10.87
N ALA A 298 -9.32 -34.15 10.48
CA ALA A 298 -10.46 -33.29 10.80
C ALA A 298 -10.54 -33.02 12.31
N PRO A 299 -10.73 -31.76 12.75
CA PRO A 299 -10.95 -31.48 14.16
C PRO A 299 -12.22 -32.19 14.66
N ALA A 300 -12.14 -32.78 15.85
CA ALA A 300 -13.25 -33.42 16.53
C ALA A 300 -14.27 -32.37 16.98
N HIS A 301 -15.18 -31.96 16.10
CA HIS A 301 -16.39 -31.23 16.49
C HIS A 301 -17.62 -32.05 16.08
N ALA A 302 -18.21 -32.72 17.06
CA ALA A 302 -19.50 -33.40 17.01
C ALA A 302 -20.66 -32.44 17.39
N PRO A 303 -21.95 -32.82 17.31
CA PRO A 303 -22.65 -33.65 16.33
C PRO A 303 -23.66 -32.80 15.52
N GLN A 304 -24.08 -33.30 14.36
CA GLN A 304 -25.23 -32.76 13.61
C GLN A 304 -26.51 -32.90 14.46
N GLN A 305 -26.98 -31.82 15.06
CA GLN A 305 -28.37 -31.71 15.49
C GLN A 305 -29.24 -31.41 14.27
N THR A 306 -29.50 -32.43 13.46
CA THR A 306 -30.65 -32.38 12.55
C THR A 306 -31.90 -32.47 13.40
N SER A 307 -32.49 -31.31 13.70
CA SER A 307 -33.87 -31.22 14.17
C SER A 307 -34.76 -31.79 13.07
N ARG A 308 -35.10 -33.08 13.19
CA ARG A 308 -36.05 -33.76 12.34
C ARG A 308 -37.43 -33.31 12.79
N VAL A 309 -37.93 -32.24 12.17
CA VAL A 309 -39.34 -31.85 12.27
C VAL A 309 -40.17 -33.07 11.87
N ALA A 310 -40.89 -33.64 12.84
CA ALA A 310 -41.87 -34.68 12.62
C ALA A 310 -42.96 -34.12 11.69
N ARG A 311 -43.18 -34.78 10.55
CA ARG A 311 -44.45 -34.65 9.82
C ARG A 311 -45.43 -35.63 10.46
N GLU A 312 -46.53 -35.11 10.97
CA GLU A 312 -47.73 -35.90 11.27
C GLU A 312 -48.28 -36.51 9.97
N PRO A 313 -48.91 -37.70 10.03
CA PRO A 313 -49.69 -38.23 8.92
C PRO A 313 -51.12 -37.69 9.00
N GLU A 314 -51.56 -36.95 7.98
CA GLU A 314 -53.00 -36.71 7.77
C GLU A 314 -53.68 -38.02 7.34
N GLN A 315 -54.84 -38.26 7.94
CA GLN A 315 -55.82 -39.29 7.60
C GLN A 315 -56.64 -38.88 6.37
#